data_AF-A0A2W4WZ71-F1
#
_entry.id   AF-A0A2W4WZ71-F1
#
_cell.length_a   1.000
_cell.length_b   1.000
_cell.length_c   1.000
_cell.angle_alpha   90.00
_cell.angle_beta   90.00
_cell.angle_gamma   90.00
#
_symmetry.space_group_name_H-M   'P 1'
#
loop_
_entity.id
_entity.type
_entity.pdbx_description
1 polymer ?
#
loop_
_entity_poly.entity_id
_entity_poly.type
_entity_poly.pdbx_seq_one_letter_code
_entity_poly.pdbx_strand_id
1 'polypeptide(L)'
;MRPLPPPNQAKISARPLARLLASLLAGTIGTLFMASSPAHAQRTTVFELDQAICANNWSSAIDIAGMLMASDGEAFQGNRITQDQRTALLALRQQLERYRSEQVVLPGAEACDRTDPYFLTASTPTVQSSQPLGWQGAVAEATGNRYSSVVLTEPTAFSLPVAMGEAAGLTPAAPVDLRNGMNVVAGHVGTGHEVYGFVARLGDRLTVDLAVTQVMAGSLYTSGDSQLFVFDRNGQLVASADDSDLVTEPVNNNFSNPSYSNSASNRQQSRISGFIIPKTDVYFAVVTSYNNDPILNREGQLTGWQDNGGGRFDYTLTFSGVTPTNALVP
;
A
#
# COMPACT_ATOMS: atom_id res chain seq x y z
N MET A 1 48.38 -26.30 20.76
CA MET A 1 47.96 -26.60 19.37
C MET A 1 47.33 -28.00 19.38
N ARG A 2 46.02 -28.10 19.20
CA ARG A 2 45.28 -29.38 19.12
C ARG A 2 45.05 -29.72 17.64
N PRO A 3 45.19 -30.99 17.22
CA PRO A 3 44.97 -31.36 15.82
C PRO A 3 43.47 -31.50 15.51
N LEU A 4 43.09 -31.08 14.30
CA LEU A 4 41.75 -31.20 13.72
C LEU A 4 41.47 -32.66 13.30
N PRO A 5 40.22 -33.16 13.44
CA PRO A 5 39.81 -34.44 12.90
C PRO A 5 39.50 -34.38 11.38
N PRO A 6 39.66 -35.50 10.64
CA PRO A 6 39.47 -35.58 9.19
C PRO A 6 37.98 -35.66 8.75
N PRO A 7 37.70 -35.39 7.46
CA PRO A 7 36.34 -35.30 6.93
C PRO A 7 35.68 -36.67 6.69
N ASN A 8 34.42 -36.78 7.10
CA ASN A 8 33.56 -37.94 6.85
C ASN A 8 33.18 -38.06 5.37
N GLN A 9 33.49 -39.21 4.77
CA GLN A 9 33.01 -39.61 3.45
C GLN A 9 31.58 -40.15 3.55
N ALA A 10 30.63 -39.50 2.88
CA ALA A 10 29.27 -40.02 2.70
C ALA A 10 29.24 -41.03 1.54
N LYS A 11 28.80 -42.25 1.83
CA LYS A 11 28.62 -43.37 0.90
C LYS A 11 27.45 -43.11 -0.06
N ILE A 12 27.72 -43.21 -1.35
CA ILE A 12 26.74 -43.35 -2.42
C ILE A 12 26.17 -44.77 -2.36
N SER A 13 24.86 -44.91 -2.16
CA SER A 13 24.15 -46.19 -2.23
C SER A 13 23.26 -46.21 -3.47
N ALA A 14 23.68 -46.99 -4.46
CA ALA A 14 22.89 -47.36 -5.62
C ALA A 14 22.12 -48.65 -5.31
N ARG A 15 20.82 -48.69 -5.62
CA ARG A 15 20.02 -49.93 -5.67
C ARG A 15 19.02 -49.92 -6.82
N PRO A 16 18.61 -51.12 -7.29
CA PRO A 16 18.48 -51.41 -8.70
C PRO A 16 17.05 -51.34 -9.24
N LEU A 17 16.99 -51.21 -10.56
CA LEU A 17 15.86 -51.55 -11.43
C LEU A 17 15.38 -52.99 -11.19
N ALA A 18 14.08 -53.15 -10.95
CA ALA A 18 13.35 -54.37 -11.26
C ALA A 18 12.03 -54.01 -11.93
N ARG A 19 11.75 -54.76 -13.00
CA ARG A 19 10.78 -54.55 -14.05
C ARG A 19 9.50 -55.37 -13.80
N LEU A 20 8.45 -54.97 -14.53
CA LEU A 20 7.41 -55.78 -15.22
C LEU A 20 6.03 -56.01 -14.58
N LEU A 21 5.03 -55.63 -15.40
CA LEU A 21 3.74 -56.30 -15.70
C LEU A 21 2.63 -56.23 -14.62
N ALA A 22 1.33 -56.07 -14.92
CA ALA A 22 0.57 -55.89 -16.16
C ALA A 22 -0.86 -55.40 -15.79
N SER A 23 -1.42 -54.57 -16.67
CA SER A 23 -2.84 -54.40 -17.08
C SER A 23 -4.00 -54.80 -16.16
N LEU A 24 -4.96 -53.87 -15.97
CA LEU A 24 -6.40 -54.13 -16.21
C LEU A 24 -7.25 -52.83 -16.30
N LEU A 25 -7.86 -52.71 -17.48
CA LEU A 25 -9.09 -52.05 -17.94
C LEU A 25 -9.95 -51.15 -17.03
N ALA A 26 -10.32 -50.03 -17.67
CA ALA A 26 -11.67 -49.50 -17.88
C ALA A 26 -12.42 -48.79 -16.75
N GLY A 27 -12.82 -47.55 -17.04
CA GLY A 27 -14.07 -46.97 -16.56
C GLY A 27 -13.92 -45.68 -15.77
N THR A 28 -13.52 -44.58 -16.41
CA THR A 28 -13.77 -43.24 -15.86
C THR A 28 -14.46 -42.37 -16.91
N ILE A 29 -15.75 -42.17 -16.67
CA ILE A 29 -16.59 -41.16 -17.30
C ILE A 29 -15.96 -39.81 -16.95
N GLY A 30 -15.33 -39.17 -17.93
CA GLY A 30 -14.78 -37.83 -17.80
C GLY A 30 -15.91 -36.81 -17.70
N THR A 31 -16.17 -36.31 -16.50
CA THR A 31 -16.84 -35.03 -16.32
C THR A 31 -15.86 -33.94 -16.72
N LEU A 32 -16.08 -33.37 -17.91
CA LEU A 32 -15.48 -32.11 -18.34
C LEU A 32 -15.94 -31.01 -17.39
N PHE A 33 -15.16 -30.76 -16.33
CA PHE A 33 -15.22 -29.47 -15.63
C PHE A 33 -14.58 -28.43 -16.55
N MET A 34 -15.41 -27.77 -17.36
CA MET A 34 -15.04 -26.52 -18.00
C MET A 34 -14.90 -25.46 -16.90
N ALA A 35 -13.69 -25.30 -16.36
CA ALA A 35 -13.34 -24.17 -15.52
C ALA A 35 -13.27 -22.91 -16.39
N SER A 36 -14.38 -22.18 -16.47
CA SER A 36 -14.42 -20.86 -17.08
C SER A 36 -13.81 -19.83 -16.12
N SER A 37 -12.49 -19.62 -16.16
CA SER A 37 -11.85 -18.48 -15.49
C SER A 37 -10.54 -17.98 -16.14
N PRO A 38 -10.56 -17.42 -17.36
CA PRO A 38 -9.47 -16.56 -17.83
C PRO A 38 -9.89 -15.08 -17.73
N ALA A 39 -10.86 -14.60 -18.50
CA ALA A 39 -11.18 -13.19 -18.72
C ALA A 39 -11.08 -12.18 -17.56
N HIS A 40 -11.34 -12.60 -16.31
CA HIS A 40 -11.27 -11.75 -15.13
C HIS A 40 -9.84 -11.33 -14.72
N ALA A 41 -8.82 -12.18 -14.89
CA ALA A 41 -7.50 -11.95 -14.28
C ALA A 41 -6.62 -10.92 -15.03
N GLN A 42 -6.84 -10.67 -16.32
CA GLN A 42 -6.09 -9.62 -17.05
C GLN A 42 -6.68 -8.23 -16.84
N ARG A 43 -7.99 -8.15 -16.66
CA ARG A 43 -8.69 -6.87 -16.42
C ARG A 43 -8.36 -6.33 -15.04
N THR A 44 -8.05 -7.20 -14.07
CA THR A 44 -7.46 -6.82 -12.78
C THR A 44 -6.02 -6.34 -12.94
N THR A 45 -5.16 -7.01 -13.71
CA THR A 45 -3.76 -6.58 -13.87
C THR A 45 -3.61 -5.20 -14.50
N VAL A 46 -4.44 -4.85 -15.49
CA VAL A 46 -4.43 -3.51 -16.10
C VAL A 46 -4.97 -2.46 -15.14
N PHE A 47 -6.02 -2.79 -14.38
CA PHE A 47 -6.54 -1.90 -13.35
C PHE A 47 -5.54 -1.67 -12.21
N GLU A 48 -4.84 -2.71 -11.77
CA GLU A 48 -3.74 -2.64 -10.80
C GLU A 48 -2.59 -1.77 -11.30
N LEU A 49 -2.29 -1.80 -12.61
CA LEU A 49 -1.29 -0.92 -13.21
C LEU A 49 -1.72 0.55 -13.11
N ASP A 50 -2.96 0.86 -13.51
CA ASP A 50 -3.51 2.22 -13.44
C ASP A 50 -3.50 2.72 -11.97
N GLN A 51 -3.92 1.88 -11.02
CA GLN A 51 -3.92 2.20 -9.59
C GLN A 51 -2.50 2.44 -9.04
N ALA A 52 -1.52 1.62 -9.44
CA ALA A 52 -0.13 1.79 -9.03
C ALA A 52 0.47 3.10 -9.56
N ILE A 53 0.16 3.47 -10.82
CA ILE A 53 0.59 4.75 -11.41
C ILE A 53 -0.04 5.92 -10.65
N CYS A 54 -1.33 5.82 -10.30
CA CYS A 54 -2.05 6.86 -9.55
C CYS A 54 -1.56 7.06 -8.13
N ALA A 55 -1.18 5.99 -7.46
CA ALA A 55 -0.56 6.05 -6.15
C ALA A 55 0.90 6.51 -6.19
N ASN A 56 1.45 6.86 -7.37
CA ASN A 56 2.87 7.11 -7.59
C ASN A 56 3.78 5.94 -7.12
N ASN A 57 3.23 4.71 -7.10
CA ASN A 57 3.96 3.51 -6.72
C ASN A 57 4.67 2.93 -7.96
N TRP A 58 5.78 3.57 -8.32
CA TRP A 58 6.54 3.24 -9.52
C TRP A 58 7.09 1.82 -9.54
N SER A 59 7.47 1.28 -8.37
CA SER A 59 7.96 -0.09 -8.27
C SER A 59 6.87 -1.11 -8.64
N SER A 60 5.68 -1.00 -8.05
CA SER A 60 4.54 -1.87 -8.42
C SER A 60 4.16 -1.70 -9.89
N ALA A 61 4.12 -0.48 -10.41
CA ALA A 61 3.79 -0.23 -11.80
C ALA A 61 4.81 -0.89 -12.77
N ILE A 62 6.11 -0.84 -12.46
CA ILE A 62 7.18 -1.49 -13.23
C ILE A 62 7.02 -3.02 -13.22
N ASP A 63 6.70 -3.59 -12.07
CA ASP A 63 6.52 -5.04 -11.91
C ASP A 63 5.28 -5.54 -12.68
N ILE A 64 4.16 -4.83 -12.56
CA ILE A 64 2.92 -5.12 -13.29
C ILE A 64 3.13 -4.99 -14.80
N ALA A 65 3.79 -3.93 -15.27
CA ALA A 65 4.17 -3.80 -16.67
C ALA A 65 5.07 -4.96 -17.12
N GLY A 66 5.99 -5.42 -16.27
CA GLY A 66 6.80 -6.61 -16.47
C GLY A 66 5.97 -7.89 -16.69
N MET A 67 4.99 -8.13 -15.82
CA MET A 67 4.08 -9.27 -15.94
C MET A 67 3.26 -9.21 -17.23
N LEU A 68 2.76 -8.03 -17.61
CA LEU A 68 2.04 -7.83 -18.86
C LEU A 68 2.93 -8.15 -20.07
N MET A 69 4.20 -7.71 -20.09
CA MET A 69 5.14 -8.05 -21.16
C MET A 69 5.50 -9.54 -21.21
N ALA A 70 5.64 -10.17 -20.04
CA ALA A 70 6.00 -11.58 -19.89
C ALA A 70 4.84 -12.54 -20.19
N SER A 71 3.62 -12.02 -20.36
CA SER A 71 2.48 -12.80 -20.83
C SER A 71 2.65 -13.16 -22.32
N ASP A 72 3.54 -14.13 -22.55
CA ASP A 72 3.93 -14.60 -23.87
C ASP A 72 2.82 -15.48 -24.45
N GLY A 73 1.94 -14.90 -25.27
CA GLY A 73 1.25 -15.58 -26.38
C GLY A 73 0.20 -16.66 -26.04
N GLU A 74 0.05 -17.06 -24.78
CA GLU A 74 -1.07 -17.90 -24.32
C GLU A 74 -2.34 -17.04 -24.37
N ALA A 75 -3.11 -17.25 -25.44
CA ALA A 75 -4.26 -16.46 -25.82
C ALA A 75 -5.27 -16.32 -24.67
N PHE A 76 -5.29 -15.15 -24.06
CA PHE A 76 -6.30 -14.78 -23.08
C PHE A 76 -7.31 -13.87 -23.78
N GLN A 77 -8.50 -14.40 -24.03
CA GLN A 77 -9.53 -13.80 -24.90
C GLN A 77 -9.13 -13.56 -26.37
N GLY A 78 -8.20 -14.34 -26.93
CA GLY A 78 -7.91 -14.29 -28.37
C GLY A 78 -7.15 -13.06 -28.87
N ASN A 79 -6.87 -12.07 -28.02
CA ASN A 79 -6.01 -10.94 -28.35
C ASN A 79 -4.61 -11.19 -27.81
N ARG A 80 -3.74 -11.74 -28.66
CA ARG A 80 -2.30 -11.77 -28.40
C ARG A 80 -1.78 -10.34 -28.30
N ILE A 81 -0.91 -10.09 -27.31
CA ILE A 81 -0.18 -8.83 -27.24
C ILE A 81 0.57 -8.67 -28.56
N THR A 82 0.16 -7.68 -29.36
CA THR A 82 0.80 -7.43 -30.65
C THR A 82 2.21 -6.89 -30.42
N GLN A 83 3.07 -6.96 -31.45
CA GLN A 83 4.42 -6.41 -31.35
C GLN A 83 4.41 -4.94 -30.94
N ASP A 84 3.48 -4.14 -31.48
CA ASP A 84 3.32 -2.74 -31.14
C ASP A 84 2.97 -2.53 -29.66
N GLN A 85 2.15 -3.41 -29.10
CA GLN A 85 1.76 -3.35 -27.68
C GLN A 85 2.93 -3.71 -26.76
N ARG A 86 3.79 -4.66 -27.16
CA ARG A 86 5.03 -4.95 -26.42
C ARG A 86 5.98 -3.76 -26.43
N THR A 87 6.16 -3.11 -27.58
CA THR A 87 6.98 -1.91 -27.69
C THR A 87 6.44 -0.79 -26.82
N ALA A 88 5.12 -0.63 -26.77
CA ALA A 88 4.44 0.36 -25.94
C ALA A 88 4.62 0.09 -24.43
N LEU A 89 4.50 -1.17 -24.00
CA LEU A 89 4.77 -1.57 -22.60
C LEU A 89 6.25 -1.42 -22.22
N LEU A 90 7.17 -1.70 -23.13
CA LEU A 90 8.61 -1.45 -22.93
C LEU A 90 8.89 0.04 -22.73
N ALA A 91 8.29 0.90 -23.57
CA ALA A 91 8.41 2.35 -23.44
C ALA A 91 7.82 2.86 -22.11
N LEU A 92 6.64 2.36 -21.72
CA LEU A 92 6.05 2.66 -20.42
C LEU A 92 6.97 2.26 -19.28
N ARG A 93 7.51 1.04 -19.31
CA ARG A 93 8.42 0.55 -18.27
C ARG A 93 9.66 1.42 -18.13
N GLN A 94 10.30 1.81 -19.24
CA GLN A 94 11.46 2.70 -19.22
C GLN A 94 11.12 4.06 -18.61
N GLN A 95 9.94 4.60 -18.92
CA GLN A 95 9.46 5.86 -18.33
C GLN A 95 9.20 5.73 -16.83
N LEU A 96 8.57 4.63 -16.38
CA LEU A 96 8.35 4.38 -14.96
C LEU A 96 9.66 4.19 -14.19
N GLU A 97 10.65 3.52 -14.79
CA GLU A 97 12.01 3.40 -14.23
C GLU A 97 12.67 4.78 -14.08
N ARG A 98 12.46 5.67 -15.06
CA ARG A 98 12.90 7.06 -14.98
C ARG A 98 12.20 7.83 -13.86
N TYR A 99 10.86 7.78 -13.77
CA TYR A 99 10.09 8.40 -12.69
C TYR A 99 10.53 7.93 -11.31
N ARG A 100 10.80 6.63 -11.16
CA ARG A 100 11.37 6.07 -9.94
C ARG A 100 12.74 6.66 -9.63
N SER A 101 13.64 6.72 -10.61
CA SER A 101 15.00 7.25 -10.42
C SER A 101 15.05 8.75 -10.13
N GLU A 102 14.12 9.51 -10.71
CA GLU A 102 14.00 10.96 -10.57
C GLU A 102 13.06 11.37 -9.41
N GLN A 103 12.48 10.39 -8.70
CA GLN A 103 11.48 10.60 -7.63
C GLN A 103 10.33 11.53 -8.07
N VAL A 104 9.85 11.35 -9.31
CA VAL A 104 8.75 12.15 -9.86
C VAL A 104 7.46 11.83 -9.13
N VAL A 105 6.67 12.86 -8.84
CA VAL A 105 5.28 12.74 -8.40
C VAL A 105 4.41 13.34 -9.49
N LEU A 106 3.44 12.58 -10.00
CA LEU A 106 2.46 13.00 -10.97
C LEU A 106 1.16 13.40 -10.24
N PRO A 107 0.90 14.69 -10.03
CA PRO A 107 -0.39 15.13 -9.54
C PRO A 107 -1.43 15.01 -10.66
N GLY A 108 -2.51 14.25 -10.43
CA GLY A 108 -3.69 14.24 -11.29
C GLY A 108 -3.51 13.58 -12.66
N ALA A 109 -2.90 12.40 -12.73
CA ALA A 109 -2.88 11.62 -13.97
C ALA A 109 -4.31 11.27 -14.41
N GLU A 110 -4.62 11.36 -15.71
CA GLU A 110 -5.94 11.01 -16.27
C GLU A 110 -6.26 9.52 -16.03
N ALA A 111 -5.24 8.68 -15.90
CA ALA A 111 -5.36 7.31 -15.42
C ALA A 111 -6.14 7.18 -14.10
N CYS A 112 -6.16 8.24 -13.28
CA CYS A 112 -6.76 8.26 -11.93
C CYS A 112 -8.23 8.64 -11.90
N ASP A 113 -8.76 9.17 -13.01
CA ASP A 113 -10.18 9.47 -13.15
C ASP A 113 -11.00 8.24 -13.61
N ARG A 114 -10.37 7.08 -13.74
CA ARG A 114 -11.07 5.83 -14.05
C ARG A 114 -11.74 5.25 -12.81
N THR A 115 -13.04 5.47 -12.70
CA THR A 115 -13.92 4.73 -11.79
C THR A 115 -13.70 3.22 -11.97
N ASP A 116 -13.45 2.53 -10.85
CA ASP A 116 -13.30 1.08 -10.80
C ASP A 116 -14.46 0.38 -11.56
N PRO A 117 -14.18 -0.36 -12.65
CA PRO A 117 -15.21 -1.04 -13.43
C PRO A 117 -15.90 -2.17 -12.65
N TYR A 118 -15.44 -2.49 -11.45
CA TYR A 118 -16.00 -3.46 -10.52
C TYR A 118 -16.85 -2.83 -9.40
N PHE A 119 -16.90 -1.49 -9.30
CA PHE A 119 -17.92 -0.84 -8.49
C PHE A 119 -19.28 -0.99 -9.18
N LEU A 120 -20.11 -1.88 -8.61
CA LEU A 120 -21.50 -2.06 -8.99
C LEU A 120 -22.31 -0.80 -8.66
N THR A 121 -22.25 0.21 -9.53
CA THR A 121 -23.36 1.15 -9.62
C THR A 121 -24.51 0.41 -10.30
N ALA A 122 -25.55 0.12 -9.52
CA ALA A 122 -26.80 -0.44 -10.01
C ALA A 122 -27.48 0.58 -10.94
N SER A 123 -27.03 0.73 -12.18
CA SER A 123 -27.72 1.47 -13.25
C SER A 123 -27.11 1.16 -14.63
N THR A 124 -27.79 0.27 -15.35
CA THR A 124 -27.72 -0.01 -16.81
C THR A 124 -26.41 -0.54 -17.42
N PRO A 125 -26.48 -1.63 -18.24
CA PRO A 125 -25.32 -2.19 -18.90
C PRO A 125 -24.98 -1.37 -20.14
N THR A 126 -24.13 -0.37 -20.02
CA THR A 126 -23.34 0.07 -21.18
C THR A 126 -22.27 -0.97 -21.42
N VAL A 127 -22.53 -1.88 -22.35
CA VAL A 127 -21.52 -2.74 -22.96
C VAL A 127 -20.47 -1.81 -23.54
N GLN A 128 -19.33 -1.66 -22.86
CA GLN A 128 -18.13 -1.08 -23.47
C GLN A 128 -17.75 -1.99 -24.64
N SER A 129 -18.11 -1.54 -25.84
CA SER A 129 -17.77 -2.19 -27.10
C SER A 129 -16.26 -2.33 -27.20
N SER A 130 -15.77 -3.57 -27.33
CA SER A 130 -14.63 -4.07 -28.15
C SER A 130 -13.39 -3.21 -28.41
N GLN A 131 -13.18 -2.09 -27.73
CA GLN A 131 -12.00 -1.27 -27.84
C GLN A 131 -10.89 -1.85 -26.96
N PRO A 132 -9.64 -1.88 -27.46
CA PRO A 132 -8.57 -2.67 -26.87
C PRO A 132 -8.16 -2.16 -25.48
N LEU A 133 -8.61 -2.82 -24.40
CA LEU A 133 -8.10 -2.78 -23.02
C LEU A 133 -7.78 -1.41 -22.37
N GLY A 134 -8.07 -0.26 -22.99
CA GLY A 134 -7.96 1.08 -22.40
C GLY A 134 -6.56 1.55 -22.02
N TRP A 135 -5.50 0.73 -22.12
CA TRP A 135 -4.13 1.06 -21.70
C TRP A 135 -3.41 2.01 -22.66
N GLN A 136 -3.92 2.22 -23.88
CA GLN A 136 -3.33 3.19 -24.82
C GLN A 136 -3.43 4.62 -24.27
N GLY A 137 -4.43 4.92 -23.43
CA GLY A 137 -4.50 6.18 -22.70
C GLY A 137 -3.34 6.32 -21.72
N ALA A 138 -3.15 5.33 -20.84
CA ALA A 138 -2.05 5.31 -19.87
C ALA A 138 -0.66 5.36 -20.54
N VAL A 139 -0.48 4.67 -21.68
CA VAL A 139 0.78 4.72 -22.42
C VAL A 139 0.96 6.03 -23.18
N ALA A 140 -0.07 6.56 -23.83
CA ALA A 140 0.00 7.87 -24.49
C ALA A 140 0.23 8.99 -23.48
N GLU A 141 -0.34 8.89 -22.28
CA GLU A 141 -0.12 9.80 -21.17
C GLU A 141 1.32 9.69 -20.66
N ALA A 142 1.81 8.48 -20.39
CA ALA A 142 3.17 8.28 -19.88
C ALA A 142 4.25 8.66 -20.90
N THR A 143 4.04 8.38 -22.19
CA THR A 143 5.05 8.60 -23.25
C THR A 143 4.92 9.95 -23.95
N GLY A 144 3.72 10.55 -23.96
CA GLY A 144 3.42 11.83 -24.59
C GLY A 144 3.53 13.03 -23.66
N ASN A 145 3.47 12.83 -22.34
CA ASN A 145 3.60 13.93 -21.42
C ASN A 145 5.04 14.41 -21.28
N ARG A 146 5.28 15.60 -21.85
CA ARG A 146 6.37 16.49 -21.45
C ARG A 146 6.00 17.20 -20.14
N TYR A 147 5.54 16.46 -19.12
CA TYR A 147 5.43 17.07 -17.80
C TYR A 147 6.82 17.54 -17.45
N SER A 148 6.96 18.86 -17.35
CA SER A 148 8.09 19.50 -16.71
C SER A 148 8.23 18.76 -15.40
N SER A 149 9.29 17.97 -15.23
CA SER A 149 9.65 17.39 -13.96
C SER A 149 9.76 18.57 -13.01
N VAL A 150 8.67 18.87 -12.30
CA VAL A 150 8.72 19.74 -11.15
C VAL A 150 9.46 18.88 -10.15
N VAL A 151 10.80 18.97 -10.21
CA VAL A 151 11.66 18.64 -9.08
C VAL A 151 10.94 19.24 -7.90
N LEU A 152 10.52 18.40 -6.95
CA LEU A 152 9.96 18.83 -5.69
C LEU A 152 10.93 19.88 -5.14
N THR A 153 10.57 21.14 -5.34
CA THR A 153 11.27 22.28 -4.77
C THR A 153 11.29 22.04 -3.27
N GLU A 154 12.43 22.29 -2.65
CA GLU A 154 12.64 22.22 -1.21
C GLU A 154 11.34 22.53 -0.46
N PRO A 155 10.91 21.67 0.48
CA PRO A 155 9.64 21.85 1.18
C PRO A 155 9.58 23.29 1.69
N THR A 156 8.71 24.10 1.10
CA THR A 156 8.51 25.47 1.56
C THR A 156 8.14 25.37 3.02
N ALA A 157 8.99 25.90 3.90
CA ALA A 157 8.81 25.79 5.33
C ALA A 157 7.39 26.26 5.69
N PHE A 158 6.54 25.31 6.04
CA PHE A 158 5.19 25.58 6.50
C PHE A 158 5.23 25.62 8.02
N SER A 159 4.60 26.64 8.59
CA SER A 159 4.34 26.71 10.03
C SER A 159 2.85 26.77 10.24
N LEU A 160 2.35 26.00 11.22
CA LEU A 160 0.96 26.13 11.63
C LEU A 160 0.70 27.57 12.10
N PRO A 161 -0.52 28.10 11.86
CA PRO A 161 -0.87 29.44 12.30
C PRO A 161 -1.06 29.55 13.82
N VAL A 162 -0.88 28.45 14.55
CA VAL A 162 -0.92 28.37 16.00
C VAL A 162 0.31 27.60 16.49
N ALA A 163 0.87 28.01 17.62
CA ALA A 163 1.97 27.28 18.25
C ALA A 163 1.54 25.83 18.59
N MET A 164 2.41 24.86 18.28
CA MET A 164 2.18 23.44 18.59
C MET A 164 2.28 23.18 20.10
N GLY A 165 3.00 24.01 20.85
CA GLY A 165 3.28 23.77 22.27
C GLY A 165 4.38 22.73 22.47
N GLU A 166 4.72 22.47 23.74
CA GLU A 166 5.78 21.53 24.15
C GLU A 166 5.19 20.36 24.92
N ALA A 167 4.33 19.57 24.26
CA ALA A 167 3.87 18.33 24.85
C ALA A 167 5.04 17.33 24.88
N ALA A 168 5.40 16.86 26.08
CA ALA A 168 6.50 15.92 26.27
C ALA A 168 6.28 14.63 25.47
N GLY A 169 7.28 14.20 24.71
CA GLY A 169 7.18 13.01 23.85
C GLY A 169 6.43 13.21 22.53
N LEU A 170 5.83 14.40 22.30
CA LEU A 170 5.19 14.81 21.03
C LEU A 170 5.96 15.92 20.31
N THR A 171 7.17 16.24 20.77
CA THR A 171 8.03 17.26 20.17
C THR A 171 9.43 16.70 19.90
N PRO A 172 10.06 17.06 18.77
CA PRO A 172 9.56 17.95 17.72
C PRO A 172 8.41 17.31 16.90
N ALA A 173 7.49 18.16 16.40
CA ALA A 173 6.41 17.74 15.51
C ALA A 173 6.54 18.45 14.17
N ALA A 174 6.40 17.70 13.07
CA ALA A 174 6.35 18.24 11.72
C ALA A 174 4.94 18.80 11.44
N PRO A 175 4.80 20.08 11.06
CA PRO A 175 3.50 20.67 10.80
C PRO A 175 2.91 20.15 9.48
N VAL A 176 1.62 19.81 9.49
CA VAL A 176 0.87 19.37 8.30
C VAL A 176 -0.04 20.48 7.80
N ASP A 177 0.10 20.83 6.52
CA ASP A 177 -0.71 21.87 5.88
C ASP A 177 -2.06 21.33 5.40
N LEU A 178 -3.12 21.56 6.17
CA LEU A 178 -4.47 21.13 5.81
C LEU A 178 -5.29 22.26 5.16
N ARG A 179 -4.66 23.18 4.42
CA ARG A 179 -5.33 24.29 3.70
C ARG A 179 -6.46 23.89 2.76
N ASN A 180 -6.48 22.65 2.27
CA ASN A 180 -7.55 22.13 1.40
C ASN A 180 -8.47 21.13 2.12
N GLY A 181 -8.33 20.95 3.44
CA GLY A 181 -9.04 19.92 4.20
C GLY A 181 -8.50 18.49 4.00
N MET A 182 -7.40 18.36 3.25
CA MET A 182 -6.71 17.11 2.98
C MET A 182 -5.22 17.38 2.73
N ASN A 183 -4.36 16.46 3.15
CA ASN A 183 -2.93 16.46 2.83
C ASN A 183 -2.37 15.03 2.90
N VAL A 184 -1.33 14.74 2.12
CA VAL A 184 -0.57 13.49 2.16
C VAL A 184 0.87 13.84 2.49
N VAL A 185 1.39 13.29 3.58
CA VAL A 185 2.80 13.42 3.97
C VAL A 185 3.50 12.08 3.85
N ALA A 186 4.78 12.09 3.51
CA ALA A 186 5.61 10.90 3.51
C ALA A 186 6.57 10.96 4.71
N GLY A 187 6.90 9.81 5.26
CA GLY A 187 7.82 9.72 6.39
C GLY A 187 8.53 8.38 6.48
N HIS A 188 9.41 8.28 7.47
CA HIS A 188 10.21 7.11 7.76
C HIS A 188 10.13 6.80 9.25
N VAL A 189 9.76 5.57 9.63
CA VAL A 189 9.97 5.08 11.00
C VAL A 189 11.21 4.20 11.00
N GLY A 190 12.20 4.60 11.80
CA GLY A 190 13.34 3.78 12.17
C GLY A 190 13.23 3.32 13.61
N THR A 191 14.06 3.89 14.48
CA THR A 191 13.91 3.72 15.93
C THR A 191 13.04 4.83 16.51
N GLY A 192 12.01 4.49 17.27
CA GLY A 192 11.10 5.45 17.90
C GLY A 192 9.85 5.71 17.06
N HIS A 193 9.50 6.99 16.90
CA HIS A 193 8.24 7.43 16.30
C HIS A 193 8.41 8.77 15.58
N GLU A 194 7.52 9.06 14.64
CA GLU A 194 7.41 10.32 13.93
C GLU A 194 6.14 11.05 14.34
N VAL A 195 6.22 12.37 14.54
CA VAL A 195 5.11 13.18 15.05
C VAL A 195 4.72 14.26 14.06
N TYR A 196 3.42 14.32 13.75
CA TYR A 196 2.83 15.30 12.85
C TYR A 196 1.80 16.16 13.57
N GLY A 197 2.04 17.47 13.61
CA GLY A 197 1.12 18.44 14.20
C GLY A 197 0.13 18.97 13.17
N PHE A 198 -1.16 19.03 13.52
CA PHE A 198 -2.19 19.62 12.67
C PHE A 198 -3.27 20.33 13.49
N VAL A 199 -4.03 21.22 12.85
CA VAL A 199 -5.17 21.91 13.49
C VAL A 199 -6.47 21.31 12.95
N ALA A 200 -7.42 21.03 13.84
CA ALA A 200 -8.75 20.57 13.46
C ALA A 200 -9.84 21.32 14.25
N ARG A 201 -11.06 21.36 13.69
CA ARG A 201 -12.22 22.05 14.28
C ARG A 201 -13.12 21.09 15.02
N LEU A 202 -13.75 21.56 16.09
CA LEU A 202 -14.89 20.89 16.72
C LEU A 202 -15.91 20.41 15.66
N GLY A 203 -16.18 19.11 15.66
CA GLY A 203 -17.15 18.47 14.77
C GLY A 203 -16.60 17.97 13.43
N ASP A 204 -15.32 18.24 13.11
CA ASP A 204 -14.65 17.62 11.96
C ASP A 204 -14.69 16.09 12.07
N ARG A 205 -14.78 15.41 10.92
CA ARG A 205 -14.78 13.95 10.81
C ARG A 205 -13.42 13.46 10.31
N LEU A 206 -12.42 13.55 11.16
CA LEU A 206 -11.04 13.22 10.84
C LEU A 206 -10.92 11.76 10.37
N THR A 207 -10.27 11.58 9.23
CA THR A 207 -9.74 10.29 8.79
C THR A 207 -8.24 10.43 8.59
N VAL A 208 -7.48 9.53 9.22
CA VAL A 208 -6.03 9.42 9.07
C VAL A 208 -5.72 8.00 8.59
N ASP A 209 -5.09 7.91 7.43
CA ASP A 209 -4.75 6.65 6.77
C ASP A 209 -3.23 6.54 6.64
N LEU A 210 -2.66 5.55 7.31
CA LEU A 210 -1.24 5.23 7.24
C LEU A 210 -1.06 4.03 6.31
N ALA A 211 -0.33 4.24 5.21
CA ALA A 211 0.04 3.19 4.29
C ALA A 211 1.56 3.01 4.28
N VAL A 212 2.03 1.85 4.71
CA VAL A 212 3.43 1.45 4.58
C VAL A 212 3.76 1.24 3.11
N THR A 213 4.80 1.93 2.63
CA THR A 213 5.24 1.90 1.23
C THR A 213 6.46 1.02 1.02
N GLN A 214 7.32 0.89 2.04
CA GLN A 214 8.50 0.05 2.00
C GLN A 214 8.85 -0.45 3.39
N VAL A 215 8.98 -1.77 3.54
CA VAL A 215 9.51 -2.39 4.78
C VAL A 215 11.01 -2.64 4.62
N MET A 216 11.77 -2.29 5.65
CA MET A 216 13.22 -2.48 5.73
C MET A 216 13.58 -3.41 6.88
N ALA A 217 14.84 -3.85 6.90
CA ALA A 217 15.37 -4.55 8.07
C ALA A 217 15.39 -3.60 9.29
N GLY A 218 14.55 -3.89 10.27
CA GLY A 218 14.53 -3.21 11.56
C GLY A 218 15.61 -3.72 12.51
N SER A 219 15.68 -3.10 13.70
CA SER A 219 16.65 -3.45 14.74
C SER A 219 16.31 -4.75 15.48
N LEU A 220 15.02 -5.09 15.58
CA LEU A 220 14.54 -6.28 16.27
C LEU A 220 13.69 -7.19 15.38
N TYR A 221 12.93 -6.62 14.44
CA TYR A 221 12.03 -7.35 13.55
C TYR A 221 12.09 -6.82 12.12
N THR A 222 11.69 -7.65 11.16
CA THR A 222 11.50 -7.28 9.75
C THR A 222 10.02 -7.06 9.42
N SER A 223 9.16 -6.91 10.44
CA SER A 223 7.74 -6.67 10.22
C SER A 223 7.48 -5.19 9.89
N GLY A 224 6.54 -5.00 8.97
CA GLY A 224 6.02 -3.68 8.60
C GLY A 224 4.80 -3.30 9.43
N ASP A 225 4.68 -3.86 10.64
CA ASP A 225 3.54 -3.64 11.51
C ASP A 225 3.65 -2.22 12.06
N SER A 226 2.77 -1.36 11.57
CA SER A 226 2.74 0.05 11.90
C SER A 226 1.69 0.32 12.96
N GLN A 227 1.87 1.37 13.74
CA GLN A 227 0.88 1.85 14.69
C GLN A 227 0.67 3.34 14.48
N LEU A 228 -0.59 3.78 14.62
CA LEU A 228 -1.02 5.16 14.48
C LEU A 228 -1.77 5.60 15.72
N PHE A 229 -1.32 6.70 16.32
CA PHE A 229 -1.97 7.32 17.47
C PHE A 229 -2.33 8.77 17.16
N VAL A 230 -3.40 9.28 17.75
CA VAL A 230 -3.76 10.71 17.71
C VAL A 230 -3.90 11.22 19.13
N PHE A 231 -3.18 12.30 19.43
CA PHE A 231 -3.20 13.00 20.71
C PHE A 231 -3.77 14.41 20.56
N ASP A 232 -4.37 14.93 21.61
CA ASP A 232 -4.72 16.35 21.71
C ASP A 232 -3.51 17.21 22.11
N ARG A 233 -3.71 18.53 22.18
CA ARG A 233 -2.68 19.50 22.61
C ARG A 233 -2.08 19.20 24.00
N ASN A 234 -2.83 18.57 24.90
CA ASN A 234 -2.38 18.25 26.25
C ASN A 234 -1.69 16.88 26.34
N GLY A 235 -1.49 16.21 25.20
CA GLY A 235 -0.94 14.87 25.12
C GLY A 235 -1.93 13.78 25.54
N GLN A 236 -3.23 14.05 25.61
CA GLN A 236 -4.24 13.02 25.87
C GLN A 236 -4.46 12.17 24.62
N LEU A 237 -4.39 10.84 24.74
CA LEU A 237 -4.70 9.94 23.64
C LEU A 237 -6.19 10.02 23.30
N VAL A 238 -6.52 10.36 22.05
CA VAL A 238 -7.91 10.52 21.59
C VAL A 238 -8.33 9.49 20.55
N ALA A 239 -7.39 8.91 19.81
CA ALA A 239 -7.63 7.80 18.89
C ALA A 239 -6.36 6.96 18.66
N SER A 240 -6.53 5.69 18.31
CA SER A 240 -5.43 4.78 17.98
C SER A 240 -5.86 3.72 16.97
N ALA A 241 -4.92 3.24 16.16
CA ALA A 241 -5.07 2.11 15.25
C ALA A 241 -3.74 1.35 15.18
N ASP A 242 -3.79 0.01 15.26
CA ASP A 242 -2.61 -0.86 15.18
C ASP A 242 -2.59 -1.48 13.78
N ASP A 243 -3.52 -2.39 13.47
CA ASP A 243 -3.80 -2.80 12.10
C ASP A 243 -5.29 -2.57 11.81
N SER A 244 -5.64 -2.09 10.62
CA SER A 244 -7.04 -2.13 10.23
C SER A 244 -7.44 -3.59 10.11
N ASP A 245 -8.30 -4.04 11.03
CA ASP A 245 -9.08 -5.26 10.88
C ASP A 245 -9.74 -5.19 9.50
N LEU A 246 -9.14 -5.90 8.55
CA LEU A 246 -9.78 -6.25 7.31
C LEU A 246 -11.11 -6.86 7.74
N VAL A 247 -12.17 -6.10 7.50
CA VAL A 247 -13.57 -6.42 7.74
C VAL A 247 -13.73 -7.93 7.73
N THR A 248 -14.20 -8.48 8.85
CA THR A 248 -14.80 -9.81 8.85
C THR A 248 -15.99 -9.74 7.91
N GLU A 249 -15.73 -9.94 6.61
CA GLU A 249 -16.74 -10.40 5.67
C GLU A 249 -17.48 -11.54 6.39
N PRO A 250 -18.82 -11.55 6.43
CA PRO A 250 -19.55 -12.63 7.05
C PRO A 250 -19.09 -13.92 6.37
N VAL A 251 -18.31 -14.72 7.11
CA VAL A 251 -17.83 -16.01 6.65
C VAL A 251 -19.07 -16.82 6.32
N ASN A 252 -19.37 -16.94 5.03
CA ASN A 252 -20.30 -17.94 4.56
C ASN A 252 -19.63 -19.29 4.84
N ASN A 253 -20.10 -19.92 5.90
CA ASN A 253 -19.65 -21.15 6.52
C ASN A 253 -19.77 -22.42 5.64
N ASN A 254 -19.64 -22.30 4.33
CA ASN A 254 -19.49 -23.44 3.44
C ASN A 254 -18.02 -23.89 3.41
N PHE A 255 -17.74 -24.82 4.31
CA PHE A 255 -16.70 -25.85 4.25
C PHE A 255 -16.11 -26.05 2.84
N SER A 256 -14.93 -25.51 2.57
CA SER A 256 -13.75 -26.27 2.13
C SER A 256 -12.55 -25.34 1.92
N ASN A 257 -11.47 -25.67 2.64
CA ASN A 257 -10.10 -25.21 2.48
C ASN A 257 -9.76 -23.81 3.06
N PRO A 258 -9.06 -23.71 4.21
CA PRO A 258 -8.50 -22.45 4.68
C PRO A 258 -7.26 -22.16 3.84
N SER A 259 -7.46 -21.64 2.63
CA SER A 259 -6.39 -20.89 1.96
C SER A 259 -6.21 -19.62 2.78
N TYR A 260 -5.15 -19.59 3.58
CA TYR A 260 -4.59 -18.35 4.12
C TYR A 260 -4.45 -17.38 2.94
N SER A 261 -5.33 -16.38 2.89
CA SER A 261 -5.16 -15.25 2.00
C SER A 261 -3.89 -14.53 2.43
N ASN A 262 -2.79 -14.83 1.76
CA ASN A 262 -1.50 -14.13 1.86
C ASN A 262 -1.62 -12.76 1.17
N SER A 263 -2.69 -12.01 1.42
CA SER A 263 -2.71 -10.57 1.12
C SER A 263 -1.91 -9.84 2.19
N ALA A 264 -0.62 -10.17 2.26
CA ALA A 264 0.38 -9.52 3.12
C ALA A 264 0.52 -8.02 2.79
N SER A 265 -0.04 -7.57 1.66
CA SER A 265 -0.12 -6.16 1.26
C SER A 265 -1.13 -5.32 2.04
N ASN A 266 -2.09 -5.94 2.75
CA ASN A 266 -3.19 -5.19 3.41
C ASN A 266 -3.09 -5.18 4.94
N ARG A 267 -2.08 -5.85 5.53
CA ARG A 267 -1.85 -5.90 6.99
C ARG A 267 -0.82 -4.89 7.47
N GLN A 268 -0.51 -3.88 6.67
CA GLN A 268 0.48 -2.85 7.00
C GLN A 268 -0.16 -1.46 6.91
N GLN A 269 -1.46 -1.42 7.19
CA GLN A 269 -2.27 -0.22 7.11
C GLN A 269 -2.92 0.02 8.47
N SER A 270 -2.60 1.16 9.07
CA SER A 270 -3.24 1.63 10.30
C SER A 270 -4.17 2.77 9.93
N ARG A 271 -5.46 2.64 10.24
CA ARG A 271 -6.47 3.63 9.83
C ARG A 271 -7.37 4.05 10.98
N ILE A 272 -7.45 5.37 11.20
CA ILE A 272 -8.45 6.01 12.05
C ILE A 272 -9.49 6.63 11.11
N SER A 273 -10.73 6.15 11.15
CA SER A 273 -11.77 6.56 10.20
C SER A 273 -12.95 7.26 10.89
N GLY A 274 -13.28 8.47 10.43
CA GLY A 274 -14.45 9.22 10.88
C GLY A 274 -14.43 9.64 12.35
N PHE A 275 -13.23 9.84 12.93
CA PHE A 275 -13.07 10.32 14.30
C PHE A 275 -13.64 11.73 14.43
N ILE A 276 -14.57 11.93 15.38
CA ILE A 276 -15.19 13.23 15.61
C ILE A 276 -14.31 14.08 16.51
N ILE A 277 -13.82 15.20 15.99
CA ILE A 277 -12.96 16.11 16.74
C ILE A 277 -13.76 16.77 17.88
N PRO A 278 -13.38 16.56 19.16
CA PRO A 278 -14.17 17.00 20.31
C PRO A 278 -13.96 18.49 20.66
N LYS A 279 -12.94 19.14 20.08
CA LYS A 279 -12.60 20.54 20.36
C LYS A 279 -11.79 21.14 19.20
N THR A 280 -11.99 22.42 18.89
CA THR A 280 -11.09 23.12 17.96
C THR A 280 -9.75 23.35 18.64
N ASP A 281 -8.70 22.65 18.20
CA ASP A 281 -7.37 22.72 18.81
C ASP A 281 -6.28 22.17 17.86
N VAL A 282 -5.03 22.17 18.34
CA VAL A 282 -3.94 21.39 17.75
C VAL A 282 -4.03 19.95 18.21
N TYR A 283 -3.77 19.04 17.27
CA TYR A 283 -3.70 17.60 17.44
C TYR A 283 -2.37 17.09 16.89
N PHE A 284 -1.97 15.92 17.36
CA PHE A 284 -0.73 15.25 16.95
C PHE A 284 -1.04 13.85 16.46
N ALA A 285 -0.74 13.55 15.19
CA ALA A 285 -0.72 12.19 14.70
C ALA A 285 0.69 11.63 14.88
N VAL A 286 0.80 10.46 15.49
CA VAL A 286 2.07 9.80 15.77
C VAL A 286 2.09 8.47 15.04
N VAL A 287 3.13 8.28 14.23
CA VAL A 287 3.39 7.04 13.49
C VAL A 287 4.56 6.33 14.14
N THR A 288 4.39 5.05 14.45
CA THR A 288 5.41 4.25 15.12
C THR A 288 5.36 2.79 14.65
N SER A 289 6.37 2.00 15.00
CA SER A 289 6.37 0.56 14.74
C SER A 289 5.75 -0.21 15.91
N TYR A 290 5.27 -1.42 15.64
CA TYR A 290 4.81 -2.35 16.67
C TYR A 290 5.74 -2.43 17.90
N ASN A 291 5.11 -2.62 19.06
CA ASN A 291 5.64 -2.58 20.42
C ASN A 291 6.04 -1.21 20.95
N ASN A 292 6.22 -0.16 20.14
CA ASN A 292 6.54 1.17 20.66
C ASN A 292 5.30 1.93 21.11
N ASP A 293 4.62 1.40 22.13
CA ASP A 293 3.38 1.98 22.64
C ASP A 293 3.65 3.25 23.47
N PRO A 294 2.68 4.18 23.52
CA PRO A 294 2.76 5.32 24.42
C PRO A 294 2.61 4.89 25.89
N ILE A 295 3.41 5.49 26.77
CA ILE A 295 3.29 5.35 28.23
C ILE A 295 2.34 6.45 28.73
N LEU A 296 1.15 6.07 29.16
CA LEU A 296 0.11 7.00 29.61
C LEU A 296 0.01 7.05 31.15
N ASN A 297 -0.30 8.22 31.70
CA ASN A 297 -0.71 8.35 33.11
C ASN A 297 -2.16 7.87 33.33
N ARG A 298 -2.68 8.03 34.56
CA ARG A 298 -4.04 7.59 34.91
C ARG A 298 -5.13 8.38 34.18
N GLU A 299 -4.79 9.59 33.74
CA GLU A 299 -5.65 10.51 33.01
C GLU A 299 -5.59 10.30 31.48
N GLY A 300 -4.78 9.34 31.01
CA GLY A 300 -4.60 9.03 29.59
C GLY A 300 -3.68 10.02 28.85
N GLN A 301 -2.89 10.81 29.59
CA GLN A 301 -1.91 11.73 29.02
C GLN A 301 -0.56 11.03 28.82
N LEU A 302 0.09 11.35 27.71
CA LEU A 302 1.41 10.87 27.38
C LEU A 302 2.45 11.35 28.40
N THR A 303 3.20 10.40 28.93
CA THR A 303 4.32 10.63 29.85
C THR A 303 5.65 10.12 29.28
N GLY A 304 5.61 9.30 28.23
CA GLY A 304 6.78 8.80 27.52
C GLY A 304 6.41 7.75 26.48
N TRP A 305 7.42 7.09 25.92
CA TRP A 305 7.29 5.98 24.96
C TRP A 305 8.04 4.76 25.50
N GLN A 306 7.62 3.57 25.09
CA GLN A 306 8.33 2.35 25.49
C GLN A 306 9.73 2.24 24.86
N ASP A 307 9.99 2.90 23.73
CA ASP A 307 11.28 2.96 23.02
C ASP A 307 11.86 1.59 22.63
N ASN A 308 11.00 0.59 22.55
CA ASN A 308 11.24 -0.80 22.17
C ASN A 308 10.76 -1.12 20.74
N GLY A 309 10.37 -0.07 19.99
CA GLY A 309 10.07 -0.17 18.57
C GLY A 309 11.25 -0.74 17.79
N GLY A 310 10.97 -1.79 17.03
CA GLY A 310 12.00 -2.58 16.36
C GLY A 310 11.81 -2.74 14.87
N GLY A 311 10.72 -2.21 14.32
CA GLY A 311 10.42 -2.19 12.89
C GLY A 311 11.15 -1.06 12.18
N ARG A 312 11.19 -1.11 10.85
CA ARG A 312 11.68 -0.01 10.03
C ARG A 312 10.93 0.06 8.72
N PHE A 313 10.33 1.19 8.39
CA PHE A 313 9.55 1.33 7.18
C PHE A 313 9.41 2.78 6.70
N ASP A 314 9.23 2.94 5.41
CA ASP A 314 8.77 4.18 4.79
C ASP A 314 7.25 4.11 4.62
N TYR A 315 6.58 5.26 4.71
CA TYR A 315 5.13 5.32 4.66
C TYR A 315 4.62 6.62 4.05
N THR A 316 3.34 6.58 3.67
CA THR A 316 2.51 7.78 3.40
C THR A 316 1.41 7.87 4.45
N LEU A 317 1.18 9.07 4.97
CA LEU A 317 0.13 9.38 5.93
C LEU A 317 -0.83 10.40 5.30
N THR A 318 -2.07 9.98 5.11
CA THR A 318 -3.12 10.79 4.47
C THR A 318 -4.09 11.30 5.52
N PHE A 319 -4.28 12.62 5.58
CA PHE A 319 -5.27 13.29 6.41
C PHE A 319 -6.44 13.74 5.55
N SER A 320 -7.67 13.50 6.00
CA SER A 320 -8.88 14.01 5.34
C SER A 320 -10.03 14.25 6.32
N GLY A 321 -11.07 14.94 5.87
CA GLY A 321 -12.28 15.20 6.67
C GLY A 321 -12.10 16.28 7.74
N VAL A 322 -11.08 17.11 7.63
CA VAL A 322 -10.84 18.28 8.49
C VAL A 322 -11.26 19.57 7.79
N THR A 323 -11.66 20.57 8.57
CA THR A 323 -11.91 21.92 8.06
C THR A 323 -10.59 22.52 7.55
N PRO A 324 -10.58 23.11 6.33
CA PRO A 324 -9.43 23.83 5.78
C PRO A 324 -8.75 24.78 6.78
N THR A 325 -7.42 24.72 6.93
CA THR A 325 -6.71 25.53 7.95
C THR A 325 -6.90 27.03 7.76
N ASN A 326 -7.05 27.51 6.52
CA ASN A 326 -7.36 28.92 6.21
C ASN A 326 -8.77 29.35 6.63
N ALA A 327 -9.69 28.42 6.88
CA ALA A 327 -11.02 28.69 7.42
C ALA A 327 -11.05 28.68 8.96
N LEU A 328 -9.94 28.29 9.62
CA LEU A 328 -9.81 28.22 11.08
C LEU A 328 -9.15 29.45 11.68
N VAL A 329 -8.39 30.20 10.88
CA VAL A 329 -7.68 31.39 11.31
C VAL A 329 -8.20 32.58 10.50
N PRO A 330 -8.94 33.51 11.13
CA PRO A 330 -9.55 34.64 10.45
C PRO A 330 -8.56 35.66 9.90
#